data_AF-A0A3B0P107-F1
#
_entry.id   AF-A0A3B0P107-F1
#
_cell.length_a   1.000
_cell.length_b   1.000
_cell.length_c   1.000
_cell.angle_alpha   90.00
_cell.angle_beta   90.00
_cell.angle_gamma   90.00
#
_symmetry.space_group_name_H-M   'P 1'
#
loop_
_entity.id
_entity.type
_entity.pdbx_description
1 polymer ?
#
loop_
_entity_poly.entity_id
_entity_poly.type
_entity_poly.pdbx_seq_one_letter_code
_entity_poly.pdbx_strand_id
1 'polypeptide(L)'
;MNFLRKENNFLISNSANENVIEYLNIIILNKSQPNSLLYKKLVSLNIIHFFTISGFHFNLIYLFIVFLFKKINKKIPFDDLIAIGFLGIYLVILNFKISAARSLLFILLIFINKHILNYKLNNITILSLCGLIIALINPFVIYSYSYILSFLITLFILIAIFIFKNYNFYLKALLVIIVAHFYSVLILHTFHEEYNIFSFFNQILLVPLISVNYILTLIFFRFNFFIEKILSFIDTLFDLLFEIAIVIKFKIPIVICLIGCLPILIW
;
A
#
# COMPACT_ATOMS: atom_id res chain seq x y z
N MET A 1 -15.47 -28.42 12.58
CA MET A 1 -16.05 -27.28 11.83
C MET A 1 -16.79 -26.34 12.80
N ASN A 2 -16.09 -25.74 13.77
CA ASN A 2 -16.60 -24.68 14.67
C ASN A 2 -15.49 -24.06 15.55
N PHE A 3 -14.26 -23.89 15.03
CA PHE A 3 -13.13 -23.32 15.80
C PHE A 3 -12.67 -21.94 15.30
N LEU A 4 -13.35 -21.35 14.30
CA LEU A 4 -12.96 -20.08 13.66
C LEU A 4 -13.99 -18.96 13.83
N ARG A 5 -14.89 -19.03 14.81
CA ARG A 5 -15.85 -17.97 15.11
C ARG A 5 -15.78 -17.50 16.56
N LYS A 6 -14.56 -17.33 17.05
CA LYS A 6 -14.28 -16.40 18.15
C LYS A 6 -13.54 -15.23 17.52
N GLU A 7 -14.28 -14.20 17.10
CA GLU A 7 -13.69 -12.87 16.97
C GLU A 7 -13.27 -12.46 18.37
N ASN A 8 -12.09 -12.91 18.80
CA ASN A 8 -11.41 -12.25 19.89
C ASN A 8 -11.14 -10.84 19.37
N ASN A 9 -11.92 -9.87 19.83
CA ASN A 9 -11.63 -8.45 19.67
C ASN A 9 -10.29 -8.19 20.35
N PHE A 10 -9.21 -8.41 19.61
CA PHE A 10 -7.87 -8.06 20.04
C PHE A 10 -7.87 -6.54 20.19
N LEU A 11 -7.94 -6.06 21.43
CA LEU A 11 -7.82 -4.65 21.73
C LEU A 11 -6.40 -4.23 21.38
N ILE A 12 -6.25 -3.55 20.24
CA ILE A 12 -4.97 -3.09 19.71
C ILE A 12 -4.34 -2.08 20.68
N SER A 13 -5.17 -1.21 21.26
CA SER A 13 -4.80 -0.22 22.27
C SER A 13 -5.87 -0.13 23.35
N ASN A 14 -5.49 0.43 24.49
CA ASN A 14 -6.42 0.74 25.58
C ASN A 14 -6.97 2.17 25.46
N SER A 15 -6.91 2.77 24.26
CA SER A 15 -7.41 4.14 24.05
C SER A 15 -8.92 4.19 24.24
N ALA A 16 -9.43 5.26 24.86
CA ALA A 16 -10.87 5.46 25.03
C ALA A 16 -11.52 6.19 23.84
N ASN A 17 -10.69 6.71 22.92
CA ASN A 17 -11.15 7.47 21.76
C ASN A 17 -11.48 6.54 20.59
N GLU A 18 -12.76 6.46 20.22
CA GLU A 18 -13.27 5.57 19.16
C GLU A 18 -12.61 5.83 17.79
N ASN A 19 -12.35 7.10 17.42
CA ASN A 19 -11.67 7.44 16.17
C ASN A 19 -10.25 6.87 16.14
N VAL A 20 -9.53 6.94 17.27
CA VAL A 20 -8.17 6.43 17.41
C VAL A 20 -8.15 4.90 17.27
N ILE A 21 -9.11 4.20 17.88
CA ILE A 21 -9.28 2.76 17.72
C ILE A 21 -9.54 2.43 16.25
N GLU A 22 -10.38 3.20 15.56
CA GLU A 22 -10.69 2.98 14.15
C GLU A 22 -9.46 3.18 13.26
N TYR A 23 -8.69 4.25 13.44
CA TYR A 23 -7.42 4.45 12.76
C TYR A 23 -6.45 3.29 12.98
N LEU A 24 -6.33 2.79 14.21
CA LEU A 24 -5.47 1.64 14.53
C LEU A 24 -5.94 0.38 13.82
N ASN A 25 -7.24 0.11 13.76
CA ASN A 25 -7.81 -1.02 13.03
C ASN A 25 -7.49 -0.93 11.52
N ILE A 26 -7.60 0.28 10.95
CA ILE A 26 -7.28 0.52 9.55
C ILE A 26 -5.78 0.33 9.31
N ILE A 27 -4.91 0.98 10.08
CA ILE A 27 -3.47 1.01 9.85
C ILE A 27 -2.82 -0.36 10.14
N ILE A 28 -3.18 -0.99 11.26
CA ILE A 28 -2.48 -2.19 11.75
C ILE A 28 -3.10 -3.45 11.16
N LEU A 29 -4.43 -3.52 11.12
CA LEU A 29 -5.16 -4.73 10.69
C LEU A 29 -5.71 -4.64 9.26
N ASN A 30 -5.62 -3.47 8.61
CA ASN A 30 -6.26 -3.22 7.30
C ASN A 30 -7.76 -3.55 7.33
N LYS A 31 -8.41 -3.20 8.45
CA LYS A 31 -9.85 -3.37 8.69
C LYS A 31 -10.51 -2.00 8.76
N SER A 32 -11.15 -1.61 7.67
CA SER A 32 -11.96 -0.39 7.59
C SER A 32 -13.45 -0.69 7.78
N GLN A 33 -14.16 0.18 8.49
CA GLN A 33 -15.62 0.10 8.64
C GLN A 33 -16.30 1.01 7.61
N PRO A 34 -17.00 0.49 6.58
CA PRO A 34 -17.45 1.31 5.45
C PRO A 34 -18.49 2.39 5.80
N ASN A 35 -19.14 2.30 6.96
CA ASN A 35 -20.19 3.25 7.37
C ASN A 35 -19.71 4.32 8.35
N SER A 36 -18.46 4.25 8.82
CA SER A 36 -17.93 5.21 9.79
C SER A 36 -17.71 6.59 9.17
N LEU A 37 -17.69 7.61 10.04
CA LEU A 37 -17.36 8.98 9.63
C LEU A 37 -15.95 9.05 9.05
N LEU A 38 -14.99 8.35 9.68
CA LEU A 38 -13.61 8.28 9.23
C LEU A 38 -13.49 7.69 7.82
N TYR A 39 -14.15 6.55 7.57
CA TYR A 39 -14.10 5.92 6.26
C TYR A 39 -14.64 6.83 5.16
N LYS A 40 -15.80 7.46 5.38
CA LYS A 40 -16.39 8.41 4.44
C LYS A 40 -15.47 9.60 4.17
N LYS A 41 -14.85 10.15 5.22
CA LYS A 41 -13.84 11.22 5.10
C LYS A 41 -12.67 10.77 4.23
N LEU A 42 -12.06 9.61 4.51
CA LEU A 42 -10.93 9.08 3.73
C LEU A 42 -11.30 8.76 2.27
N VAL A 43 -12.52 8.28 2.00
CA VAL A 43 -13.03 8.04 0.64
C VAL A 43 -13.21 9.35 -0.11
N SER A 44 -13.86 10.34 0.51
CA SER A 44 -14.10 11.66 -0.11
C SER A 44 -12.83 12.47 -0.38
N LEU A 45 -11.76 12.21 0.38
CA LEU A 45 -10.44 12.77 0.15
C LEU A 45 -9.63 11.98 -0.89
N ASN A 46 -10.18 10.87 -1.39
CA ASN A 46 -9.53 9.89 -2.26
C ASN A 46 -8.25 9.27 -1.66
N ILE A 47 -8.14 9.22 -0.32
CA ILE A 47 -6.94 8.75 0.39
C ILE A 47 -7.12 7.42 1.12
N ILE A 48 -8.31 6.81 1.13
CA ILE A 48 -8.55 5.51 1.78
C ILE A 48 -7.55 4.43 1.33
N HIS A 49 -7.14 4.47 0.07
CA HIS A 49 -6.17 3.52 -0.49
C HIS A 49 -4.74 3.74 0.04
N PHE A 50 -4.38 4.93 0.54
CA PHE A 50 -3.12 5.15 1.25
C PHE A 50 -3.08 4.40 2.58
N PHE A 51 -4.24 4.17 3.18
CA PHE A 51 -4.36 3.39 4.40
C PHE A 51 -4.47 1.88 4.14
N THR A 52 -4.84 1.49 2.92
CA THR A 52 -4.76 0.08 2.53
C THR A 52 -3.31 -0.34 2.40
N ILE A 53 -2.94 -1.40 3.11
CA ILE A 53 -1.55 -1.86 3.14
C ILE A 53 -1.10 -2.24 1.72
N SER A 54 0.03 -1.68 1.32
CA SER A 54 0.56 -1.71 -0.04
C SER A 54 2.01 -2.17 -0.06
N GLY A 55 2.59 -2.30 -1.27
CA GLY A 55 4.01 -2.65 -1.41
C GLY A 55 4.96 -1.64 -0.80
N PHE A 56 4.54 -0.39 -0.73
CA PHE A 56 5.31 0.67 -0.10
C PHE A 56 5.43 0.44 1.42
N HIS A 57 4.32 0.14 2.10
CA HIS A 57 4.30 -0.16 3.54
C HIS A 57 5.14 -1.38 3.89
N PHE A 58 5.01 -2.46 3.11
CA PHE A 58 5.83 -3.67 3.28
C PHE A 58 7.32 -3.38 3.07
N ASN A 59 7.67 -2.58 2.07
CA ASN A 59 9.05 -2.19 1.82
C ASN A 59 9.62 -1.30 2.93
N LEU A 60 8.82 -0.37 3.49
CA LEU A 60 9.23 0.43 4.64
C LEU A 60 9.53 -0.45 5.87
N ILE A 61 8.63 -1.39 6.19
CA ILE A 61 8.84 -2.33 7.31
C ILE A 61 10.09 -3.17 7.06
N TYR A 62 10.27 -3.69 5.83
CA TYR A 62 11.46 -4.45 5.45
C TYR A 62 12.75 -3.65 5.68
N LEU A 63 12.83 -2.44 5.13
CA LEU A 63 14.01 -1.58 5.28
C LEU A 63 14.29 -1.22 6.75
N PHE A 64 13.24 -0.97 7.53
CA PHE A 64 13.37 -0.67 8.95
C PHE A 64 13.94 -1.86 9.74
N ILE A 65 13.44 -3.08 9.50
CA ILE A 65 13.94 -4.28 10.16
C ILE A 65 15.38 -4.58 9.72
N VAL A 66 15.67 -4.50 8.41
CA VAL A 66 17.03 -4.68 7.90
C VAL A 66 17.99 -3.67 8.54
N PHE A 67 17.58 -2.41 8.68
CA PHE A 67 18.36 -1.38 9.36
C PHE A 67 18.65 -1.74 10.83
N LEU A 68 17.65 -2.22 11.59
CA LEU A 68 17.82 -2.60 12.99
C LEU A 68 18.74 -3.81 13.19
N PHE A 69 18.69 -4.79 12.28
CA PHE A 69 19.45 -6.05 12.40
C PHE A 69 20.72 -6.07 11.56
N LYS A 70 21.12 -4.94 10.97
CA LYS A 70 22.28 -4.82 10.10
C LYS A 70 23.55 -5.27 10.84
N LYS A 71 24.03 -6.48 10.54
CA LYS A 71 25.31 -6.99 11.07
C LYS A 71 26.48 -6.38 10.31
N ILE A 72 27.61 -6.20 11.01
CA ILE A 72 28.87 -5.70 10.42
C ILE A 72 29.49 -6.72 9.44
N ASN A 73 29.16 -8.03 9.56
CA ASN A 73 29.67 -9.09 8.68
C ASN A 73 28.62 -9.56 7.66
N LYS A 74 28.84 -9.25 6.37
CA LYS A 74 27.90 -9.42 5.24
C LYS A 74 27.86 -10.81 4.57
N LYS A 75 28.53 -11.83 5.12
CA LYS A 75 28.63 -13.15 4.44
C LYS A 75 27.29 -13.89 4.31
N ILE A 76 26.35 -13.63 5.23
CA ILE A 76 25.03 -14.26 5.24
C ILE A 76 23.97 -13.14 5.30
N PRO A 77 22.95 -13.13 4.42
CA PRO A 77 21.90 -12.10 4.39
C PRO A 77 20.84 -12.37 5.48
N PHE A 78 21.30 -12.44 6.73
CA PHE A 78 20.48 -12.82 7.88
C PHE A 78 19.44 -11.76 8.23
N ASP A 79 19.79 -10.49 8.05
CA ASP A 79 18.91 -9.33 8.17
C ASP A 79 17.74 -9.39 7.18
N ASP A 80 18.02 -9.71 5.91
CA ASP A 80 16.99 -9.90 4.88
C ASP A 80 16.02 -11.04 5.25
N LEU A 81 16.55 -12.18 5.72
CA LEU A 81 15.74 -13.33 6.14
C LEU A 81 14.86 -13.04 7.35
N ILE A 82 15.40 -12.32 8.36
CA ILE A 82 14.61 -11.88 9.52
C ILE A 82 13.46 -10.99 9.05
N ALA A 83 13.75 -9.99 8.20
CA ALA A 83 12.74 -9.05 7.73
C ALA A 83 11.63 -9.76 6.93
N ILE A 84 11.99 -10.70 6.05
CA ILE A 84 11.01 -11.54 5.33
C ILE A 84 10.16 -12.37 6.30
N GLY A 85 10.77 -12.98 7.32
CA GLY A 85 10.07 -13.74 8.35
C GLY A 85 9.03 -12.90 9.11
N PHE A 86 9.42 -11.71 9.57
CA PHE A 86 8.51 -10.76 10.23
C PHE A 86 7.36 -10.32 9.31
N LEU A 87 7.65 -10.02 8.04
CA LEU A 87 6.61 -9.69 7.08
C LEU A 87 5.66 -10.86 6.80
N GLY A 88 6.15 -12.10 6.86
CA GLY A 88 5.32 -13.31 6.80
C GLY A 88 4.32 -13.39 7.96
N ILE A 89 4.78 -13.14 9.19
CA ILE A 89 3.91 -13.06 10.37
C ILE A 89 2.89 -11.92 10.18
N TYR A 90 3.34 -10.77 9.68
CA TYR A 90 2.44 -9.64 9.44
C TYR A 90 1.37 -9.96 8.40
N LEU A 91 1.72 -10.67 7.31
CA LEU A 91 0.76 -11.11 6.31
C LEU A 91 -0.36 -11.98 6.91
N VAL A 92 -0.03 -12.84 7.88
CA VAL A 92 -1.02 -13.66 8.61
C VAL A 92 -1.96 -12.77 9.42
N ILE A 93 -1.44 -11.77 10.13
CA ILE A 93 -2.26 -10.80 10.88
C ILE A 93 -3.23 -10.06 9.95
N LEU A 94 -2.80 -9.79 8.73
CA LEU A 94 -3.62 -9.16 7.70
C LEU A 94 -4.62 -10.11 7.03
N ASN A 95 -4.71 -11.38 7.42
CA ASN A 95 -5.55 -12.38 6.76
C ASN A 95 -5.26 -12.48 5.24
N PHE A 96 -3.98 -12.48 4.85
CA PHE A 96 -3.55 -12.70 3.47
C PHE A 96 -4.18 -11.74 2.43
N LYS A 97 -4.33 -10.45 2.77
CA LYS A 97 -4.75 -9.42 1.79
C LYS A 97 -3.88 -9.48 0.53
N ILE A 98 -4.50 -9.41 -0.64
CA ILE A 98 -3.85 -9.62 -1.94
C ILE A 98 -2.66 -8.67 -2.17
N SER A 99 -2.83 -7.38 -1.84
CA SER A 99 -1.76 -6.38 -1.96
C SER A 99 -0.56 -6.69 -1.05
N ALA A 100 -0.81 -7.17 0.17
CA ALA A 100 0.21 -7.58 1.14
C ALA A 100 0.91 -8.87 0.70
N ALA A 101 0.15 -9.87 0.25
CA ALA A 101 0.67 -11.15 -0.24
C ALA A 101 1.61 -10.94 -1.44
N ARG A 102 1.18 -10.13 -2.42
CA ARG A 102 2.02 -9.73 -3.56
C ARG A 102 3.31 -9.06 -3.09
N SER A 103 3.24 -8.18 -2.10
CA SER A 103 4.39 -7.41 -1.61
C SER A 103 5.44 -8.31 -0.95
N LEU A 104 5.01 -9.20 -0.05
CA LEU A 104 5.89 -10.19 0.56
C LEU A 104 6.54 -11.08 -0.51
N LEU A 105 5.74 -11.59 -1.44
CA LEU A 105 6.22 -12.49 -2.48
C LEU A 105 7.17 -11.79 -3.46
N PHE A 106 6.93 -10.52 -3.77
CA PHE A 106 7.83 -9.69 -4.57
C PHE A 106 9.17 -9.48 -3.88
N ILE A 107 9.18 -9.17 -2.57
CA ILE A 107 10.41 -9.06 -1.76
C ILE A 107 11.15 -10.40 -1.71
N LEU A 108 10.43 -11.51 -1.49
CA LEU A 108 10.99 -12.86 -1.47
C LEU A 108 11.66 -13.22 -2.80
N LEU A 109 11.00 -12.95 -3.92
CA LEU A 109 11.55 -13.22 -5.26
C LEU A 109 12.73 -12.31 -5.58
N ILE A 110 12.74 -11.05 -5.14
CA ILE A 110 13.92 -10.18 -5.25
C ILE A 110 15.09 -10.77 -4.45
N PHE A 111 14.84 -11.23 -3.21
CA PHE A 111 15.84 -11.87 -2.38
C PHE A 111 16.44 -13.11 -3.06
N ILE A 112 15.59 -14.01 -3.58
CA ILE A 112 16.01 -15.19 -4.35
C ILE A 112 16.81 -14.77 -5.59
N ASN A 113 16.34 -13.75 -6.32
CA ASN A 113 17.00 -13.28 -7.53
C ASN A 113 18.41 -12.74 -7.23
N LYS A 114 18.56 -12.00 -6.14
CA LYS A 114 19.83 -11.44 -5.67
C LYS A 114 20.82 -12.50 -5.19
N HIS A 115 20.36 -13.50 -4.44
CA HIS A 115 21.24 -14.44 -3.73
C HIS A 115 21.44 -15.80 -4.43
N ILE A 116 20.51 -16.21 -5.30
CA ILE A 116 20.52 -17.51 -5.96
C ILE A 116 20.66 -17.36 -7.48
N LEU A 117 19.91 -16.43 -8.08
CA LEU A 117 19.86 -16.27 -9.53
C LEU A 117 20.85 -15.24 -10.09
N ASN A 118 21.63 -14.57 -9.25
CA ASN A 118 22.59 -13.53 -9.65
C ASN A 118 21.97 -12.42 -10.52
N TYR A 119 20.82 -11.89 -10.11
CA TYR A 119 20.10 -10.79 -10.78
C TYR A 119 19.67 -11.05 -12.23
N LYS A 120 19.46 -12.31 -12.62
CA LYS A 120 19.01 -12.69 -13.96
C LYS A 120 17.59 -12.18 -14.29
N LEU A 121 16.75 -12.00 -13.29
CA LEU A 121 15.37 -11.55 -13.48
C LEU A 121 15.26 -10.04 -13.30
N ASN A 122 14.52 -9.37 -14.20
CA ASN A 122 14.19 -7.95 -14.04
C ASN A 122 12.92 -7.78 -13.16
N ASN A 123 12.68 -6.58 -12.64
CA ASN A 123 11.56 -6.36 -11.72
C ASN A 123 10.18 -6.63 -12.33
N ILE A 124 10.02 -6.44 -13.64
CA ILE A 124 8.75 -6.71 -14.34
C ILE A 124 8.51 -8.22 -14.39
N THR A 125 9.52 -9.03 -14.74
CA THR A 125 9.43 -10.50 -14.74
C THR A 125 9.15 -11.04 -13.34
N ILE A 126 9.74 -10.45 -12.30
CA ILE A 126 9.42 -10.78 -10.91
C ILE A 126 7.95 -10.46 -10.60
N LEU A 127 7.45 -9.28 -11.00
CA LEU A 127 6.04 -8.91 -10.81
C LEU A 127 5.09 -9.88 -11.52
N SER A 128 5.41 -10.27 -12.76
CA SER A 128 4.64 -11.26 -13.52
C SER A 128 4.63 -12.62 -12.84
N LEU A 129 5.78 -13.09 -12.33
CA LEU A 129 5.86 -14.32 -11.53
C LEU A 129 5.00 -14.23 -10.26
N CYS A 130 4.98 -13.07 -9.59
CA CYS A 130 4.09 -12.87 -8.45
C CYS A 130 2.62 -13.06 -8.82
N GLY A 131 2.22 -12.48 -9.96
CA GLY A 131 0.84 -12.57 -10.46
C GLY A 131 0.46 -14.00 -10.78
N LEU A 132 1.35 -14.72 -11.48
CA LEU A 132 1.16 -16.14 -11.80
C LEU A 132 1.04 -16.99 -10.55
N ILE A 133 1.93 -16.85 -9.57
CA ILE A 133 1.87 -17.65 -8.33
C ILE A 133 0.57 -17.38 -7.56
N ILE A 134 0.15 -16.12 -7.44
CA ILE A 134 -1.10 -15.76 -6.76
C ILE A 134 -2.33 -16.30 -7.51
N ALA A 135 -2.34 -16.19 -8.84
CA ALA A 135 -3.42 -16.72 -9.67
C ALA A 135 -3.48 -18.25 -9.65
N LEU A 136 -2.34 -18.94 -9.53
CA LEU A 136 -2.31 -20.41 -9.38
C LEU A 136 -2.90 -20.86 -8.05
N ILE A 137 -2.71 -20.10 -6.97
CA ILE A 137 -3.29 -20.42 -5.65
C ILE A 137 -4.81 -20.23 -5.68
N ASN A 138 -5.29 -19.15 -6.33
CA ASN A 138 -6.72 -18.93 -6.52
C ASN A 138 -6.98 -18.17 -7.84
N PRO A 139 -7.43 -18.88 -8.90
CA PRO A 139 -7.65 -18.29 -10.22
C PRO A 139 -8.67 -17.14 -10.21
N PHE A 140 -9.67 -17.17 -9.33
CA PHE A 140 -10.70 -16.13 -9.27
C PHE A 140 -10.16 -14.80 -8.72
N VAL A 141 -8.98 -14.78 -8.09
CA VAL A 141 -8.36 -13.54 -7.56
C VAL A 141 -8.05 -12.54 -8.67
N ILE A 142 -7.82 -12.97 -9.90
CA ILE A 142 -7.50 -12.08 -11.02
C ILE A 142 -8.62 -11.08 -11.33
N TYR A 143 -9.87 -11.43 -11.01
CA TYR A 143 -11.04 -10.57 -11.19
C TYR A 143 -11.28 -9.64 -9.99
N SER A 144 -10.53 -9.79 -8.91
CA SER A 144 -10.69 -8.95 -7.74
C SER A 144 -10.11 -7.55 -7.98
N TYR A 145 -10.83 -6.54 -7.51
CA TYR A 145 -10.39 -5.14 -7.57
C TYR A 145 -9.00 -4.94 -6.97
N SER A 146 -8.73 -5.54 -5.80
CA SER A 146 -7.44 -5.42 -5.12
C SER A 146 -6.27 -6.02 -5.90
N TYR A 147 -6.51 -7.10 -6.66
CA TYR A 147 -5.49 -7.67 -7.54
C TYR A 147 -5.18 -6.71 -8.70
N ILE A 148 -6.21 -6.32 -9.45
CA ILE A 148 -6.08 -5.42 -10.61
C ILE A 148 -5.35 -4.14 -10.21
N LEU A 149 -5.81 -3.47 -9.16
CA LEU A 149 -5.23 -2.22 -8.67
C LEU A 149 -3.77 -2.42 -8.23
N SER A 150 -3.48 -3.45 -7.43
CA SER A 150 -2.13 -3.64 -6.88
C SER A 150 -1.10 -4.00 -7.95
N PHE A 151 -1.46 -4.86 -8.90
CA PHE A 151 -0.54 -5.30 -9.95
C PHE A 151 -0.35 -4.25 -11.05
N LEU A 152 -1.44 -3.62 -11.54
CA LEU A 152 -1.34 -2.63 -12.60
C LEU A 152 -0.59 -1.38 -12.14
N ILE A 153 -0.91 -0.81 -10.96
CA ILE A 153 -0.18 0.36 -10.44
C ILE A 153 1.31 0.04 -10.30
N THR A 154 1.65 -1.13 -9.76
CA THR A 154 3.06 -1.53 -9.61
C THR A 154 3.74 -1.67 -10.98
N LEU A 155 3.06 -2.22 -11.98
CA LEU A 155 3.57 -2.33 -13.34
C LEU A 155 3.85 -0.95 -13.95
N PHE A 156 2.90 -0.01 -13.89
CA PHE A 156 3.08 1.35 -14.39
C PHE A 156 4.22 2.09 -13.69
N ILE A 157 4.37 1.91 -12.38
CA ILE A 157 5.50 2.48 -11.63
C ILE A 157 6.83 1.91 -12.15
N LEU A 158 6.94 0.59 -12.34
CA LEU A 158 8.16 -0.04 -12.85
C LEU A 158 8.51 0.44 -14.26
N ILE A 159 7.51 0.60 -15.13
CA ILE A 159 7.68 1.14 -16.48
C ILE A 159 8.12 2.60 -16.42
N ALA A 160 7.48 3.44 -15.61
CA ALA A 160 7.87 4.84 -15.44
C ALA A 160 9.32 4.97 -14.94
N ILE A 161 9.74 4.13 -14.00
CA ILE A 161 11.13 4.09 -13.51
C ILE A 161 12.12 3.75 -14.64
N PHE A 162 11.73 2.89 -15.57
CA PHE A 162 12.54 2.51 -16.73
C PHE A 162 12.58 3.62 -17.79
N ILE A 163 11.43 4.18 -18.17
CA ILE A 163 11.32 5.27 -19.15
C ILE A 163 12.11 6.50 -18.68
N PHE A 164 11.94 6.89 -17.42
CA PHE A 164 12.58 8.09 -16.86
C PHE A 164 13.95 7.80 -16.22
N LYS A 165 14.64 6.71 -16.62
CA LYS A 165 15.91 6.30 -16.01
C LYS A 165 17.03 7.33 -16.14
N ASN A 166 17.01 8.14 -17.20
CA ASN A 166 18.06 9.13 -17.52
C ASN A 166 17.82 10.51 -16.87
N TYR A 167 16.68 10.73 -16.22
CA TYR A 167 16.41 11.98 -15.50
C TYR A 167 17.10 11.99 -14.14
N ASN A 168 17.33 13.18 -13.58
CA ASN A 168 17.85 13.31 -12.23
C ASN A 168 16.88 12.70 -11.19
N PHE A 169 17.38 12.41 -10.00
CA PHE A 169 16.60 11.72 -8.95
C PHE A 169 15.27 12.43 -8.63
N TYR A 170 15.29 13.76 -8.49
CA TYR A 170 14.11 14.54 -8.12
C TYR A 170 13.04 14.57 -9.22
N LEU A 171 13.41 14.84 -10.47
CA LEU A 171 12.48 14.84 -11.61
C LEU A 171 11.94 13.44 -11.87
N LYS A 172 12.78 12.41 -11.79
CA LYS A 172 12.35 11.03 -11.91
C LYS A 172 11.30 10.67 -10.86
N ALA A 173 11.55 11.02 -9.59
CA ALA A 173 10.61 10.76 -8.50
C ALA A 173 9.27 11.47 -8.74
N LEU A 174 9.30 12.75 -9.13
CA LEU A 174 8.12 13.54 -9.44
C LEU A 174 7.30 12.94 -10.59
N LEU A 175 7.97 12.55 -11.69
CA LEU A 175 7.31 11.91 -12.84
C LEU A 175 6.69 10.56 -12.48
N VAL A 176 7.37 9.75 -11.67
CA VAL A 176 6.84 8.46 -11.18
C VAL A 176 5.59 8.69 -10.30
N ILE A 177 5.59 9.71 -9.44
CA ILE A 177 4.42 10.07 -8.63
C ILE A 177 3.24 10.50 -9.51
N ILE A 178 3.49 11.31 -10.55
CA ILE A 178 2.45 11.74 -11.50
C ILE A 178 1.86 10.52 -12.22
N VAL A 179 2.70 9.63 -12.74
CA VAL A 179 2.24 8.41 -13.43
C VAL A 179 1.44 7.50 -12.48
N ALA A 180 1.93 7.31 -11.25
CA ALA A 180 1.24 6.50 -10.25
C ALA A 180 -0.13 7.09 -9.88
N HIS A 181 -0.22 8.41 -9.70
CA HIS A 181 -1.49 9.09 -9.45
C HIS A 181 -2.44 8.95 -10.62
N PHE A 182 -1.98 9.24 -11.84
CA PHE A 182 -2.81 9.20 -13.04
C PHE A 182 -3.44 7.81 -13.22
N TYR A 183 -2.65 6.74 -13.17
CA TYR A 183 -3.19 5.38 -13.31
C TYR A 183 -4.00 4.91 -12.08
N SER A 184 -3.65 5.36 -10.88
CA SER A 184 -4.46 5.12 -9.68
C SER A 184 -5.86 5.70 -9.85
N VAL A 185 -5.97 6.96 -10.29
CA VAL A 185 -7.25 7.63 -10.56
C VAL A 185 -8.00 6.91 -11.68
N LEU A 186 -7.33 6.59 -12.79
CA LEU A 186 -7.96 5.86 -13.89
C LEU A 186 -8.61 4.54 -13.43
N ILE A 187 -7.89 3.73 -12.66
CA ILE A 187 -8.39 2.43 -12.18
C ILE A 187 -9.44 2.62 -11.08
N LEU A 188 -9.25 3.55 -10.14
CA LEU A 188 -10.19 3.74 -9.04
C LEU A 188 -11.55 4.24 -9.54
N HIS A 189 -11.55 5.09 -10.58
CA HIS A 189 -12.77 5.63 -11.19
C HIS A 189 -13.50 4.70 -12.14
N THR A 190 -12.98 3.51 -12.42
CA THR A 190 -13.79 2.46 -13.05
C THR A 190 -14.74 1.81 -12.04
N PHE A 191 -14.43 1.86 -10.74
CA PHE A 191 -15.20 1.21 -9.66
C PHE A 191 -15.92 2.18 -8.72
N HIS A 192 -15.38 3.39 -8.52
CA HIS A 192 -15.96 4.43 -7.67
C HIS A 192 -16.28 5.70 -8.46
N GLU A 193 -17.37 6.37 -8.11
CA GLU A 193 -17.87 7.53 -8.87
C GLU A 193 -17.38 8.87 -8.31
N GLU A 194 -16.87 8.91 -7.08
CA GLU A 194 -16.55 10.16 -6.38
C GLU A 194 -15.06 10.54 -6.51
N TYR A 195 -14.78 11.71 -7.08
CA TYR A 195 -13.43 12.26 -7.24
C TYR A 195 -13.30 13.60 -6.55
N ASN A 196 -12.31 13.71 -5.66
CA ASN A 196 -11.87 15.00 -5.17
C ASN A 196 -10.94 15.69 -6.19
N ILE A 197 -11.31 16.91 -6.61
CA ILE A 197 -10.49 17.73 -7.54
C ILE A 197 -9.09 17.97 -6.97
N PHE A 198 -8.98 18.14 -5.65
CA PHE A 198 -7.70 18.37 -4.98
C PHE A 198 -6.93 17.09 -4.69
N SER A 199 -7.40 15.91 -5.13
CA SER A 199 -6.76 14.63 -4.83
C SER A 199 -5.29 14.53 -5.25
N PHE A 200 -4.89 15.17 -6.35
CA PHE A 200 -3.48 15.22 -6.76
C PHE A 200 -2.61 15.95 -5.73
N PHE A 201 -3.06 17.13 -5.27
CA PHE A 201 -2.36 17.90 -4.25
C PHE A 201 -2.39 17.21 -2.89
N ASN A 202 -3.53 16.62 -2.53
CA ASN A 202 -3.67 15.79 -1.34
C ASN A 202 -2.69 14.61 -1.40
N GLN A 203 -2.47 13.97 -2.55
CA GLN A 203 -1.52 12.88 -2.69
C GLN A 203 -0.07 13.33 -2.44
N ILE A 204 0.36 14.44 -3.05
CA ILE A 204 1.72 14.94 -2.86
C ILE A 204 1.97 15.30 -1.39
N LEU A 205 1.01 15.97 -0.75
CA LEU A 205 1.12 16.41 0.63
C LEU A 205 1.02 15.24 1.63
N LEU A 206 0.04 14.36 1.45
CA LEU A 206 -0.34 13.37 2.45
C LEU A 206 0.44 12.07 2.35
N VAL A 207 0.93 11.65 1.18
CA VAL A 207 1.72 10.41 1.07
C VAL A 207 2.90 10.39 2.05
N PRO A 208 3.82 11.38 2.09
CA PRO A 208 4.92 11.34 3.05
C PRO A 208 4.43 11.38 4.51
N LEU A 209 3.39 12.16 4.80
CA LEU A 209 2.82 12.31 6.14
C LEU A 209 2.21 10.99 6.66
N ILE A 210 1.38 10.33 5.84
CA ILE A 210 0.76 9.03 6.14
C ILE A 210 1.82 7.94 6.25
N SER A 211 2.87 7.98 5.42
CA SER A 211 3.99 7.03 5.47
C SER A 211 4.72 7.06 6.82
N VAL A 212 5.05 8.26 7.30
CA VAL A 212 5.69 8.46 8.61
C VAL A 212 4.73 8.05 9.73
N ASN A 213 3.47 8.46 9.63
CA ASN A 213 2.44 8.08 10.59
C ASN A 213 2.27 6.57 10.72
N TYR A 214 2.29 5.86 9.60
CA TYR A 214 2.15 4.41 9.57
C TYR A 214 3.26 3.72 10.37
N ILE A 215 4.52 4.12 10.18
CA ILE A 215 5.66 3.58 10.94
C ILE A 215 5.52 3.94 12.43
N LEU A 216 5.24 5.20 12.75
CA LEU A 216 5.07 5.64 14.13
C LEU A 216 3.94 4.86 14.82
N THR A 217 2.82 4.65 14.12
CA THR A 217 1.69 3.88 14.63
C THR A 217 2.10 2.44 14.91
N LEU A 218 2.82 1.77 13.99
CA LEU A 218 3.30 0.41 14.20
C LEU A 218 4.30 0.28 15.37
N ILE A 219 5.12 1.30 15.64
CA ILE A 219 6.08 1.27 16.74
C ILE A 219 5.38 1.58 18.07
N PHE A 220 4.51 2.59 18.08
CA PHE A 220 3.95 3.15 19.30
C PHE A 220 2.54 2.67 19.62
N PHE A 221 1.92 1.75 18.86
CA PHE A 221 0.50 1.37 19.02
C PHE A 221 0.07 1.01 20.45
N ARG A 222 1.01 0.55 21.29
CA ARG A 222 0.78 0.20 22.70
C ARG A 222 0.86 1.40 23.66
N PHE A 223 1.52 2.49 23.26
CA PHE A 223 1.68 3.72 24.03
C PHE A 223 0.55 4.72 23.71
N ASN A 224 -0.59 4.56 24.39
CA ASN A 224 -1.82 5.33 24.14
C ASN A 224 -1.59 6.85 23.99
N PHE A 225 -0.83 7.47 24.91
CA PHE A 225 -0.62 8.92 24.91
C PHE A 225 0.00 9.44 23.61
N PHE A 226 1.04 8.76 23.09
CA PHE A 226 1.71 9.18 21.86
C PHE A 226 0.81 8.94 20.64
N ILE A 227 0.13 7.79 20.61
CA ILE A 227 -0.73 7.40 19.50
C ILE A 227 -1.95 8.30 19.37
N GLU A 228 -2.62 8.60 20.48
CA GLU A 228 -3.76 9.51 20.49
C GLU A 228 -3.36 10.88 19.95
N LYS A 229 -2.21 11.41 20.37
CA LYS A 229 -1.72 12.71 19.88
C LYS A 229 -1.33 12.69 18.39
N ILE A 230 -0.66 11.63 17.95
CA ILE A 230 -0.25 11.46 16.56
C ILE A 230 -1.47 11.31 15.64
N LEU A 231 -2.42 10.47 16.01
CA LEU A 231 -3.61 10.21 15.18
C LEU A 231 -4.60 11.36 15.22
N SER A 232 -4.81 12.01 16.38
CA SER A 232 -5.66 13.20 16.46
C SER A 232 -5.10 14.36 15.64
N PHE A 233 -3.78 14.58 15.65
CA PHE A 233 -3.15 15.60 14.79
C PHE A 233 -3.43 15.35 13.30
N ILE A 234 -3.36 14.10 12.86
CA ILE A 234 -3.70 13.76 11.48
C ILE A 234 -5.20 13.90 11.21
N ASP A 235 -6.04 13.50 12.16
CA ASP A 235 -7.49 13.62 12.04
C ASP A 235 -7.91 15.08 11.82
N THR A 236 -7.31 16.01 12.58
CA THR A 236 -7.54 17.45 12.40
C THR A 236 -7.07 17.97 11.05
N LEU A 237 -5.95 17.44 10.52
CA LEU A 237 -5.49 17.80 9.18
C LEU A 237 -6.47 17.29 8.12
N PHE A 238 -7.02 16.09 8.30
CA PHE A 238 -8.02 15.55 7.39
C PHE A 238 -9.34 16.30 7.46
N ASP A 239 -9.74 16.78 8.63
CA ASP A 239 -10.95 17.61 8.78
C ASP A 239 -10.79 18.93 7.99
N LEU A 240 -9.65 19.61 8.12
CA LEU A 240 -9.37 20.82 7.34
C LEU A 240 -9.40 20.57 5.83
N LEU A 241 -8.81 19.46 5.36
CA LEU A 241 -8.83 19.10 3.95
C LEU A 241 -10.23 18.70 3.48
N PHE A 242 -11.03 18.09 4.36
CA PHE A 242 -12.39 17.68 4.07
C PHE A 242 -13.33 18.88 3.91
N GLU A 243 -13.16 19.93 4.72
CA GLU A 243 -13.93 21.18 4.60
C GLU A 243 -13.73 21.89 3.25
N ILE A 244 -12.52 21.80 2.68
CA ILE A 244 -12.17 22.43 1.40
C ILE A 244 -12.38 21.47 0.22
N ALA A 245 -12.76 20.22 0.47
CA ALA A 245 -12.90 19.19 -0.57
C ALA A 245 -14.05 19.52 -1.54
N ILE A 246 -13.74 19.50 -2.83
CA ILE A 246 -14.74 19.61 -3.90
C ILE A 246 -14.81 18.25 -4.58
N VAL A 247 -15.93 17.54 -4.36
CA VAL A 247 -16.17 16.20 -4.90
C VAL A 247 -17.04 16.29 -6.16
N ILE A 248 -16.51 15.80 -7.27
CA ILE A 248 -17.24 15.63 -8.53
C ILE A 248 -17.59 14.15 -8.70
N LYS A 249 -18.76 13.87 -9.28
CA LYS A 249 -19.16 12.51 -9.65
C LYS A 249 -18.90 12.26 -11.14
N PHE A 250 -18.03 11.30 -11.44
CA PHE A 250 -17.83 10.79 -12.79
C PHE A 250 -17.39 9.33 -12.76
N LYS A 251 -17.71 8.60 -13.84
CA LYS A 251 -17.33 7.20 -14.01
C LYS A 251 -16.50 7.05 -15.27
N ILE A 252 -15.34 6.40 -15.14
CA ILE A 252 -14.49 6.11 -16.29
C ILE A 252 -14.90 4.74 -16.85
N PRO A 253 -15.24 4.62 -18.14
CA PRO A 253 -15.45 3.34 -18.79
C PRO A 253 -14.19 2.48 -18.72
N ILE A 254 -14.34 1.20 -18.41
CA ILE A 254 -13.20 0.27 -18.31
C ILE A 254 -12.39 0.17 -19.61
N VAL A 255 -13.04 0.44 -20.74
CA VAL A 255 -12.42 0.50 -22.08
C VAL A 255 -11.35 1.59 -22.15
N ILE A 256 -11.57 2.77 -21.54
CA ILE A 256 -10.58 3.85 -21.50
C ILE A 256 -9.38 3.44 -20.63
N CYS A 257 -9.62 2.72 -19.53
CA CYS A 257 -8.54 2.17 -18.71
C CYS A 257 -7.69 1.16 -19.50
N LEU A 258 -8.33 0.26 -20.27
CA LEU A 258 -7.62 -0.71 -21.12
C LEU A 258 -6.85 -0.04 -22.26
N ILE A 259 -7.40 1.03 -22.86
CA ILE A 259 -6.72 1.81 -23.91
C ILE A 259 -5.54 2.59 -23.33
N GLY A 260 -5.67 3.16 -22.13
CA GLY A 260 -4.56 3.79 -21.42
C GLY A 260 -3.40 2.84 -21.13
N CYS A 261 -3.66 1.52 -21.04
CA CYS A 261 -2.63 0.49 -20.92
C CYS A 261 -1.94 0.13 -22.25
N LEU A 262 -2.50 0.46 -23.43
CA LEU A 262 -1.97 0.04 -24.73
C LEU A 262 -0.58 0.59 -25.09
N PRO A 263 -0.21 1.85 -24.77
CA PRO A 263 1.13 2.39 -25.07
C PRO A 263 2.27 1.60 -24.42
N ILE A 264 1.97 0.72 -23.47
CA ILE A 264 2.92 -0.10 -22.71
C ILE A 264 3.14 -1.48 -23.33
N LEU A 265 2.19 -1.98 -24.13
CA LEU A 265 2.36 -3.26 -24.84
C LEU A 265 3.27 -3.14 -26.07
N ILE A 266 3.63 -1.92 -26.45
CA ILE A 266 4.40 -1.59 -27.65
C ILE A 266 5.91 -1.48 -27.34
N TRP A 267 6.32 -1.61 -26.07
CA TRP A 267 7.72 -1.47 -25.63
C TRP A 267 8.25 -2.70 -24.89
#